data_AF-A0A7Y1MQV0-F1
#
_entry.id   AF-A0A7Y1MQV0-F1
#
_cell.length_a   1.000
_cell.length_b   1.000
_cell.length_c   1.000
_cell.angle_alpha   90.00
_cell.angle_beta   90.00
_cell.angle_gamma   90.00
#
_symmetry.space_group_name_H-M   'P 1'
#
loop_
_entity.id
_entity.type
_entity.pdbx_description
1 polymer ?
#
loop_
_entity_poly.entity_id
_entity_poly.type
_entity_poly.pdbx_seq_one_letter_code
_entity_poly.pdbx_strand_id
1 'polypeptide(L)'
;MNKILALTSLLALAGCTTTSDIYLKNGEQGLTIDCSGEANSWASCYEKADASCAGTGYRIVGTEGTPALKESDKTLGADVGNFKGRSVVVVCK
;
A
#
# COMPACT_ATOMS: atom_id res chain seq x y z
N MET A 1 -38.55 4.48 18.59
CA MET A 1 -37.21 3.89 18.81
C MET A 1 -36.97 2.94 17.64
N ASN A 2 -35.95 3.17 16.79
CA ASN A 2 -35.40 2.24 15.77
C ASN A 2 -34.59 2.92 14.63
N LYS A 3 -34.36 4.24 14.69
CA LYS A 3 -33.60 4.96 13.65
C LYS A 3 -32.15 5.29 14.06
N ILE A 4 -31.43 4.35 14.67
CA ILE A 4 -30.01 4.57 15.02
C ILE A 4 -29.11 3.41 14.52
N LEU A 5 -29.68 2.35 13.94
CA LEU A 5 -28.93 1.12 13.65
C LEU A 5 -28.31 1.06 12.24
N ALA A 6 -28.07 2.20 11.59
CA ALA A 6 -27.66 2.22 10.18
C ALA A 6 -26.49 3.18 9.86
N LEU A 7 -25.62 3.52 10.84
CA LEU A 7 -24.59 4.53 10.61
C LEU A 7 -23.13 4.11 10.88
N THR A 8 -22.83 2.82 11.12
CA THR A 8 -21.48 2.39 11.51
C THR A 8 -20.80 1.39 10.58
N SER A 9 -21.30 1.16 9.37
CA SER A 9 -20.68 0.20 8.42
C SER A 9 -19.63 0.83 7.46
N LEU A 10 -19.18 2.06 7.69
CA LEU A 10 -18.20 2.73 6.81
C LEU A 10 -16.73 2.60 7.26
N LEU A 11 -16.39 1.66 8.16
CA LEU A 11 -14.99 1.31 8.36
C LEU A 11 -14.51 0.49 7.16
N ALA A 12 -14.03 1.26 6.19
CA ALA A 12 -13.25 0.91 5.03
C ALA A 12 -12.70 -0.52 5.04
N LEU A 13 -13.05 -1.27 4.01
CA LEU A 13 -12.24 -2.37 3.49
C LEU A 13 -10.91 -1.83 2.96
N ALA A 14 -10.10 -1.22 3.82
CA ALA A 14 -8.69 -1.04 3.52
C ALA A 14 -8.14 -2.46 3.44
N GLY A 15 -7.94 -2.98 2.22
CA GLY A 15 -7.30 -4.27 1.98
C GLY A 15 -6.01 -4.37 2.80
N CYS A 16 -5.55 -5.59 3.08
CA CYS A 16 -4.35 -5.94 3.88
C CYS A 16 -3.05 -5.29 3.36
N THR A 17 -2.99 -3.97 3.38
CA THR A 17 -1.90 -3.12 2.98
C THR A 17 -1.57 -2.30 4.22
N THR A 18 -0.36 -2.49 4.70
CA THR A 18 0.09 -1.91 5.97
C THR A 18 0.70 -0.55 5.70
N THR A 19 0.32 0.45 6.48
CA THR A 19 0.91 1.80 6.40
C THR A 19 1.66 2.08 7.70
N SER A 20 2.81 2.74 7.61
CA SER A 20 3.64 3.12 8.75
C SER A 20 4.25 4.49 8.54
N ASP A 21 4.10 5.37 9.54
CA ASP A 21 4.76 6.68 9.56
C ASP A 21 6.27 6.53 9.73
N ILE A 22 7.02 7.33 8.97
CA ILE A 22 8.47 7.41 9.06
C ILE A 22 8.92 8.87 9.03
N TYR A 23 10.13 9.13 9.54
CA TYR A 23 10.79 10.42 9.34
C TYR A 23 11.93 10.25 8.34
N LEU A 24 11.92 11.06 7.29
CA LEU A 24 13.00 11.09 6.31
C LEU A 24 14.23 11.81 6.89
N LYS A 25 15.40 11.54 6.30
CA LYS A 25 16.68 12.19 6.69
C LYS A 25 16.67 13.71 6.56
N ASN A 26 15.78 14.26 5.75
CA ASN A 26 15.60 15.71 5.57
C ASN A 26 14.60 16.34 6.55
N GLY A 27 14.02 15.55 7.47
CA GLY A 27 13.06 16.01 8.47
C GLY A 27 11.60 16.00 8.02
N GLU A 28 11.28 15.62 6.77
CA GLU A 28 9.90 15.44 6.32
C GLU A 28 9.26 14.21 6.99
N GLN A 29 7.99 14.31 7.36
CA GLN A 29 7.17 13.15 7.75
C GLN A 29 6.72 12.42 6.47
N GLY A 30 7.10 11.16 6.35
CA GLY A 30 6.70 10.28 5.27
C GLY A 30 5.86 9.12 5.76
N LEU A 31 5.31 8.38 4.81
CA LEU A 31 4.51 7.18 5.02
C LEU A 31 5.08 6.07 4.15
N THR A 32 5.45 4.96 4.77
CA THR A 32 5.73 3.71 4.08
C THR A 32 4.43 2.93 3.95
N ILE A 33 4.11 2.49 2.75
CA ILE A 33 2.91 1.72 2.42
C ILE A 33 3.37 0.41 1.81
N ASP A 34 3.13 -0.69 2.51
CA ASP A 34 3.31 -2.03 2.00
C ASP A 34 2.03 -2.48 1.30
N CYS A 35 2.12 -2.69 -0.01
CA CYS A 35 1.10 -3.32 -0.84
C CYS A 35 1.57 -4.69 -1.33
N SER A 36 2.27 -5.42 -0.47
CA SER A 36 2.73 -6.77 -0.78
C SER A 36 1.54 -7.73 -0.90
N GLY A 37 1.70 -8.77 -1.73
CA GLY A 37 0.70 -9.82 -1.91
C GLY A 37 0.24 -10.00 -3.36
N GLU A 38 -0.23 -11.20 -3.68
CA GLU A 38 -0.65 -11.57 -5.04
C GLU A 38 -1.88 -10.81 -5.51
N ALA A 39 -2.81 -10.51 -4.61
CA ALA A 39 -4.00 -9.73 -4.89
C ALA A 39 -3.74 -8.22 -4.96
N ASN A 40 -2.58 -7.75 -4.48
CA ASN A 40 -2.22 -6.34 -4.46
C ASN A 40 -1.36 -5.96 -5.67
N SER A 41 -1.44 -4.68 -6.06
CA SER A 41 -0.68 -4.12 -7.17
C SER A 41 -0.14 -2.74 -6.81
N TRP A 42 0.71 -2.16 -7.68
CA TRP A 42 1.15 -0.77 -7.52
C TRP A 42 -0.02 0.21 -7.50
N ALA A 43 -1.11 -0.06 -8.23
CA ALA A 43 -2.32 0.74 -8.17
C ALA A 43 -2.89 0.78 -6.74
N SER A 44 -2.89 -0.36 -6.04
CA SER A 44 -3.34 -0.46 -4.64
C SER A 44 -2.46 0.37 -3.71
N CYS A 45 -1.13 0.41 -3.93
CA CYS A 45 -0.23 1.31 -3.22
C CYS A 45 -0.60 2.78 -3.43
N TYR A 46 -0.92 3.18 -4.67
CA TYR A 46 -1.26 4.57 -5.01
C TYR A 46 -2.62 5.01 -4.47
N GLU A 47 -3.63 4.14 -4.54
CA GLU A 47 -4.94 4.39 -3.93
C GLU A 47 -4.83 4.52 -2.42
N LYS A 48 -4.02 3.66 -1.78
CA LYS A 48 -3.77 3.73 -0.34
C LYS A 48 -3.01 5.00 0.05
N ALA A 49 -2.02 5.41 -0.75
CA ALA A 49 -1.30 6.66 -0.54
C ALA A 49 -2.23 7.88 -0.63
N ASP A 50 -3.13 7.89 -1.60
CA ASP A 50 -4.12 8.96 -1.76
C ASP A 50 -5.06 9.03 -0.55
N ALA A 51 -5.58 7.87 -0.13
CA ALA A 51 -6.43 7.75 1.05
C ALA A 51 -5.69 8.15 2.35
N SER A 52 -4.44 7.74 2.53
CA SER A 52 -3.61 8.07 3.70
C SER A 52 -3.25 9.55 3.75
N CYS A 53 -3.08 10.21 2.61
CA CYS A 53 -2.87 11.65 2.51
C CYS A 53 -4.19 12.44 2.38
N ALA A 54 -5.33 11.84 2.74
CA ALA A 54 -6.65 12.49 2.71
C ALA A 54 -7.00 13.19 1.38
N GLY A 55 -6.47 12.70 0.25
CA GLY A 55 -6.69 13.29 -1.07
C GLY A 55 -6.01 14.65 -1.32
N THR A 56 -5.13 15.14 -0.43
CA THR A 56 -4.33 16.36 -0.71
C THR A 56 -3.26 16.14 -1.77
N GLY A 57 -3.03 14.87 -2.12
CA GLY A 57 -1.98 14.41 -3.00
C GLY A 57 -0.68 14.13 -2.25
N TYR A 58 0.21 13.42 -2.92
CA TYR A 58 1.48 12.99 -2.33
C TYR A 58 2.60 13.03 -3.38
N ARG A 59 3.83 12.91 -2.90
CA ARG A 59 5.02 12.67 -3.71
C ARG A 59 5.63 11.34 -3.33
N ILE A 60 5.95 10.51 -4.32
CA ILE A 60 6.70 9.28 -4.09
C ILE A 60 8.17 9.63 -3.91
N VAL A 61 8.76 9.13 -2.83
CA VAL A 61 10.17 9.39 -2.45
C VAL A 61 11.02 8.12 -2.44
N GLY A 62 10.36 6.95 -2.47
CA GLY A 62 11.01 5.66 -2.58
C GLY A 62 10.01 4.60 -3.00
N THR A 63 10.50 3.56 -3.66
CA THR A 63 9.72 2.36 -3.97
C THR A 63 10.63 1.18 -3.76
N GLU A 64 10.18 0.17 -3.04
CA GLU A 64 10.89 -1.10 -2.93
C GLU A 64 10.00 -2.21 -3.45
N GLY A 65 10.58 -3.12 -4.21
CA GLY A 65 9.83 -4.31 -4.56
C GLY A 65 10.58 -5.29 -5.41
N THR A 66 10.09 -6.53 -5.38
CA THR A 66 10.66 -7.61 -6.17
C THR A 66 10.11 -7.53 -7.59
N PRO A 67 10.97 -7.44 -8.63
CA PRO A 67 10.50 -7.51 -10.00
C PRO A 67 9.75 -8.84 -10.22
N ALA A 68 8.74 -8.80 -11.08
CA ALA A 68 8.05 -10.03 -11.47
C ALA A 68 9.06 -11.00 -12.11
N LEU A 69 9.00 -12.28 -11.75
CA LEU A 69 9.77 -13.31 -12.43
C LEU A 69 9.37 -13.34 -13.91
N LYS A 70 10.37 -13.52 -14.78
CA LYS A 70 10.11 -13.81 -16.19
C LYS A 70 9.39 -15.14 -16.29
N GLU A 71 8.58 -15.33 -17.32
CA GLU A 71 7.77 -16.54 -17.49
C GLU A 71 8.61 -17.83 -17.52
N SER A 72 9.84 -17.75 -18.03
CA SER A 72 10.83 -18.84 -17.99
C SER A 72 11.32 -19.20 -16.58
N ASP A 73 11.24 -18.25 -15.66
CA ASP A 73 11.79 -18.33 -14.31
C ASP A 73 10.68 -18.61 -13.29
N LYS A 74 9.42 -18.61 -13.74
CA LYS A 74 8.24 -18.94 -12.95
C LYS A 74 8.22 -20.43 -12.65
N THR A 75 8.28 -20.77 -11.37
CA THR A 75 8.12 -22.14 -10.88
C THR A 75 7.16 -22.13 -9.70
N LEU A 76 6.44 -23.23 -9.46
CA LEU A 76 5.53 -23.33 -8.33
C LEU A 76 6.16 -22.94 -6.98
N GLY A 77 7.48 -23.12 -6.79
CA GLY A 77 8.20 -22.67 -5.60
C GLY A 77 8.70 -21.22 -5.67
N ALA A 78 9.12 -20.75 -6.85
CA ALA A 78 9.62 -19.39 -7.03
C ALA A 78 8.49 -18.35 -7.11
N ASP A 79 7.32 -18.66 -7.69
CA ASP A 79 6.18 -17.74 -7.74
C ASP A 79 5.49 -17.60 -6.38
N VAL A 80 5.29 -18.71 -5.66
CA VAL A 80 4.71 -18.67 -4.32
C VAL A 80 5.70 -18.11 -3.30
N GLY A 81 7.02 -18.26 -3.53
CA GLY A 81 8.07 -17.66 -2.72
C GLY A 81 8.36 -16.20 -3.08
N ASN A 82 8.10 -15.81 -4.33
CA ASN A 82 8.10 -14.43 -4.81
C ASN A 82 6.75 -13.79 -4.48
N PHE A 83 6.41 -13.79 -3.19
CA PHE A 83 5.46 -12.82 -2.65
C PHE A 83 5.92 -11.48 -3.18
N LYS A 84 5.12 -10.88 -4.07
CA LYS A 84 5.40 -9.60 -4.72
C LYS A 84 5.54 -8.55 -3.63
N GLY A 85 6.73 -8.46 -3.03
CA GLY A 85 7.11 -7.44 -2.08
C GLY A 85 6.98 -6.15 -2.83
N ARG A 86 6.06 -5.29 -2.44
CA ARG A 86 5.89 -3.98 -3.06
C ARG A 86 5.56 -3.01 -1.95
N SER A 87 6.44 -2.05 -1.76
CA SER A 87 6.21 -0.94 -0.86
C SER A 87 6.54 0.36 -1.57
N VAL A 88 5.79 1.40 -1.22
CA VAL A 88 6.10 2.78 -1.60
C VAL A 88 6.36 3.57 -0.35
N VAL A 89 7.26 4.54 -0.46
CA VAL A 89 7.43 5.61 0.52
C VAL A 89 6.92 6.88 -0.13
N VAL A 90 6.00 7.56 0.55
CA VAL A 90 5.40 8.81 0.09
C VAL A 90 5.52 9.89 1.15
N VAL A 91 5.51 11.14 0.72
CA VAL A 91 5.34 12.31 1.58
C VAL A 91 4.08 13.03 1.14
N CYS A 92 3.15 13.24 2.06
CA CYS A 92 1.92 13.99 1.79
C CYS A 92 2.25 15.45 1.51
N LYS A 93 1.46 16.10 0.65
CA LYS A 93 1.59 17.53 0.34
C LYS A 93 0.78 18.39 1.30
#